data_AF-A0A377VAX3-F1
#
_entry.id   AF-A0A377VAX3-F1
#
_cell.length_a   1.000
_cell.length_b   1.000
_cell.length_c   1.000
_cell.angle_alpha   90.00
_cell.angle_beta   90.00
_cell.angle_gamma   90.00
#
_symmetry.space_group_name_H-M   'P 1'
#
loop_
_entity.id
_entity.type
_entity.pdbx_description
1 polymer ?
#
loop_
_entity_poly.entity_id
_entity_poly.type
_entity_poly.pdbx_seq_one_letter_code
_entity_poly.pdbx_strand_id
1 'polypeptide(L)'
;MDKYIASIMHESNMSPLFMAWSIAAVLRIALGSATVAAITAGGIAAPLIATTGVSPELMVIAVGSGSVIFSHVNDPGFWLFKEYFNLTIGETIKSWSVLETIISVCGLVGCLLLGMVV
;
A
#
# COMPACT_ATOMS: atom_id res chain seq x y z
N MET A 1 9.15 -5.57 18.37
CA MET A 1 8.16 -5.15 17.36
C MET A 1 7.46 -6.36 16.76
N ASP A 2 8.22 -7.36 16.32
CA ASP A 2 7.71 -8.56 15.62
C ASP A 2 6.63 -9.33 16.40
N LYS A 3 6.86 -9.55 17.71
CA LYS A 3 5.88 -10.23 18.59
C LYS A 3 4.60 -9.41 18.81
N TYR A 4 4.67 -8.09 18.71
CA TYR A 4 3.52 -7.19 18.92
C TYR A 4 2.63 -7.13 17.68
N ILE A 5 3.23 -7.07 16.48
CA ILE A 5 2.46 -7.16 15.23
C ILE A 5 1.86 -8.56 15.10
N ALA A 6 2.64 -9.61 15.40
CA ALA A 6 2.15 -10.99 15.41
C ALA A 6 1.01 -11.22 16.44
N SER A 7 1.04 -10.59 17.62
CA SER A 7 -0.06 -10.71 18.59
C SER A 7 -1.33 -10.02 18.10
N ILE A 8 -1.23 -8.84 17.48
CA ILE A 8 -2.37 -8.17 16.83
C ILE A 8 -2.93 -9.05 15.70
N MET A 9 -2.08 -9.74 14.94
CA MET A 9 -2.50 -10.66 13.87
C MET A 9 -3.14 -11.95 14.38
N HIS A 10 -2.79 -12.41 15.57
CA HIS A 10 -3.44 -13.58 16.16
C HIS A 10 -4.79 -13.24 16.78
N GLU A 11 -4.96 -12.02 17.28
CA GLU A 11 -6.24 -11.55 17.85
C GLU A 11 -7.22 -11.02 16.78
N SER A 12 -6.71 -10.43 15.70
CA SER A 12 -7.51 -10.02 14.55
C SER A 12 -7.45 -11.13 13.50
N ASN A 13 -8.59 -11.72 13.14
CA ASN A 13 -8.71 -12.75 12.09
C ASN A 13 -8.45 -12.17 10.67
N MET A 14 -7.49 -11.26 10.54
CA MET A 14 -7.18 -10.45 9.36
C MET A 14 -6.07 -11.09 8.53
N SER A 15 -6.22 -11.04 7.21
CA SER A 15 -5.22 -11.54 6.27
C SER A 15 -3.88 -10.79 6.44
N PRO A 16 -2.73 -11.51 6.52
CA PRO A 16 -1.40 -10.89 6.56
C PRO A 16 -1.15 -9.94 5.38
N LEU A 17 -1.72 -10.25 4.21
CA LEU A 17 -1.62 -9.43 3.00
C LEU A 17 -2.31 -8.07 3.20
N PHE A 18 -3.50 -8.07 3.79
CA PHE A 18 -4.22 -6.83 4.09
C PHE A 18 -3.45 -5.95 5.09
N MET A 19 -2.78 -6.58 6.06
CA MET A 19 -1.99 -5.85 7.04
C MET A 19 -0.76 -5.18 6.39
N ALA A 20 -0.03 -5.92 5.55
CA ALA A 20 1.11 -5.37 4.82
C ALA A 20 0.69 -4.23 3.88
N TRP A 21 -0.43 -4.38 3.18
CA TRP A 21 -1.03 -3.32 2.37
C TRP A 21 -1.37 -2.09 3.21
N SER A 22 -1.98 -2.28 4.40
CA SER A 22 -2.37 -1.18 5.28
C SER A 22 -1.17 -0.42 5.83
N ILE A 23 -0.08 -1.12 6.18
CA ILE A 23 1.17 -0.50 6.61
C ILE A 23 1.75 0.36 5.47
N ALA A 24 1.80 -0.19 4.26
CA ALA A 24 2.26 0.55 3.08
C ALA A 24 1.37 1.77 2.78
N ALA A 25 0.05 1.64 2.92
CA ALA A 25 -0.92 2.70 2.70
C ALA A 25 -0.74 3.87 3.68
N VAL A 26 -0.62 3.58 4.98
CA VAL A 26 -0.39 4.60 6.01
C VAL A 26 0.95 5.31 5.78
N LEU A 27 2.00 4.55 5.49
CA LEU A 27 3.32 5.11 5.19
C LEU A 27 3.28 5.97 3.92
N ARG A 28 2.55 5.55 2.88
CA ARG A 28 2.37 6.32 1.66
C ARG A 28 1.72 7.67 1.94
N ILE A 29 0.62 7.70 2.69
CA ILE A 29 -0.09 8.93 3.03
C ILE A 29 0.80 9.88 3.84
N ALA A 30 1.65 9.34 4.73
CA ALA A 30 2.57 10.14 5.55
C ALA A 30 3.80 10.64 4.78
N LEU A 31 4.44 9.76 4.00
CA LEU A 31 5.74 10.01 3.37
C LEU A 31 5.65 10.67 2.00
N GLY A 32 4.53 10.48 1.27
CA GLY A 32 4.33 11.08 -0.04
C GLY A 32 5.17 10.49 -1.18
N SER A 33 6.03 9.49 -0.94
CA SER A 33 6.77 8.77 -1.99
C SER A 33 6.41 7.29 -2.03
N ALA A 34 6.00 6.81 -3.20
CA ALA A 34 5.61 5.41 -3.40
C ALA A 34 6.78 4.44 -3.20
N THR A 35 8.00 4.83 -3.61
CA THR A 35 9.19 3.98 -3.48
C THR A 35 9.66 3.89 -2.03
N VAL A 36 9.70 5.02 -1.31
CA VAL A 36 10.09 5.04 0.10
C VAL A 36 9.07 4.26 0.93
N ALA A 37 7.78 4.49 0.70
CA ALA A 37 6.72 3.75 1.39
C ALA A 37 6.81 2.24 1.14
N ALA A 38 7.03 1.81 -0.11
CA ALA A 38 7.17 0.39 -0.45
C ALA A 38 8.39 -0.26 0.22
N ILE A 39 9.56 0.39 0.17
CA ILE A 39 10.80 -0.16 0.76
C ILE A 39 10.66 -0.25 2.29
N THR A 40 10.14 0.79 2.94
CA THR A 40 9.93 0.80 4.39
C THR A 40 8.90 -0.25 4.81
N ALA A 41 7.74 -0.30 4.14
CA ALA A 41 6.71 -1.29 4.44
C ALA A 41 7.19 -2.73 4.16
N GLY A 42 7.96 -2.94 3.09
CA GLY A 42 8.55 -4.24 2.78
C GLY A 42 9.52 -4.71 3.86
N GLY A 43 10.33 -3.81 4.41
CA GLY A 43 11.20 -4.12 5.56
C GLY A 43 10.41 -4.52 6.81
N ILE A 44 9.25 -3.88 7.05
CA ILE A 44 8.35 -4.21 8.17
C ILE A 44 7.59 -5.52 7.91
N ALA A 45 7.21 -5.80 6.67
CA ALA A 45 6.44 -6.98 6.29
C ALA A 45 7.30 -8.24 6.10
N ALA A 46 8.61 -8.11 5.92
CA ALA A 46 9.54 -9.24 5.78
C ALA A 46 9.38 -10.33 6.88
N PRO A 47 9.36 -10.00 8.19
CA PRO A 47 9.13 -11.00 9.24
C PRO A 47 7.71 -11.61 9.22
N LEU A 48 6.72 -10.97 8.58
CA LEU A 48 5.37 -11.53 8.45
C LEU A 48 5.36 -12.77 7.57
N ILE A 49 6.19 -12.80 6.53
CA ILE A 49 6.34 -13.96 5.63
C ILE A 49 6.82 -15.18 6.43
N ALA A 50 7.84 -15.00 7.26
CA ALA A 50 8.43 -16.09 8.04
C ALA A 50 7.51 -16.61 9.16
N THR A 51 6.61 -15.76 9.68
CA THR A 51 5.71 -16.12 10.79
C THR A 51 4.37 -16.67 10.33
N THR A 52 3.86 -16.22 9.18
CA THR A 52 2.54 -16.61 8.66
C THR A 52 2.59 -17.64 7.54
N GLY A 53 3.76 -17.85 6.91
CA GLY A 53 3.92 -18.77 5.79
C GLY A 53 3.31 -18.29 4.47
N VAL A 54 2.85 -17.03 4.40
CA VAL A 54 2.29 -16.44 3.17
C VAL A 54 3.35 -16.33 2.09
N SER A 55 2.97 -16.60 0.84
CA SER A 55 3.86 -16.52 -0.32
C SER A 55 4.53 -15.14 -0.45
N PRO A 56 5.87 -15.08 -0.57
CA PRO A 56 6.60 -13.81 -0.71
C PRO A 56 6.12 -12.97 -1.90
N GLU A 57 5.79 -13.59 -3.03
CA GLU A 57 5.23 -12.90 -4.20
C GLU A 57 3.94 -12.14 -3.89
N LEU A 58 3.01 -12.74 -3.13
CA LEU A 58 1.75 -12.08 -2.75
C LEU A 58 2.02 -10.92 -1.80
N MET A 59 2.99 -11.08 -0.88
CA MET A 59 3.40 -10.02 0.03
C MET A 59 3.96 -8.80 -0.74
N VAL A 60 4.76 -9.02 -1.77
CA VAL A 60 5.29 -7.96 -2.63
C VAL A 60 4.15 -7.22 -3.36
N ILE A 61 3.17 -7.95 -3.87
CA ILE A 61 1.99 -7.36 -4.54
C ILE A 61 1.17 -6.53 -3.54
N ALA A 62 0.94 -7.04 -2.33
CA ALA A 62 0.20 -6.31 -1.29
C ALA A 62 0.90 -5.02 -0.87
N VAL A 63 2.22 -5.07 -0.63
CA VAL A 63 3.01 -3.89 -0.25
C VAL A 63 3.08 -2.88 -1.41
N GLY A 64 3.35 -3.35 -2.63
CA GLY A 64 3.47 -2.49 -3.81
C GLY A 64 2.15 -1.82 -4.20
N SER A 65 1.03 -2.51 -4.04
CA SER A 65 -0.30 -1.90 -4.26
C SER A 65 -0.65 -0.91 -3.15
N GLY A 66 -0.30 -1.18 -1.89
CA GLY A 66 -0.54 -0.24 -0.79
C GLY A 66 0.30 1.04 -0.89
N SER A 67 1.49 0.97 -1.47
CA SER A 67 2.40 2.12 -1.57
C SER A 67 1.99 3.18 -2.60
N VAL A 68 0.98 2.91 -3.43
CA VAL A 68 0.46 3.84 -4.46
C VAL A 68 -0.93 4.36 -4.12
N ILE A 69 -1.36 4.27 -2.85
CA ILE A 69 -2.66 4.80 -2.45
C ILE A 69 -2.61 6.31 -2.29
N PHE A 70 -3.65 6.99 -2.74
CA PHE A 70 -4.00 8.35 -2.36
C PHE A 70 -2.82 9.35 -2.30
N SER A 71 -2.15 9.56 -3.43
CA SER A 71 -1.19 10.66 -3.61
C SER A 71 -1.84 12.01 -3.43
N HIS A 72 -1.27 12.88 -2.60
CA HIS A 72 -1.77 14.23 -2.37
C HIS A 72 -0.62 15.24 -2.39
N VAL A 73 -0.81 16.41 -1.76
CA VAL A 73 0.12 17.54 -1.79
C VAL A 73 1.54 17.22 -1.31
N ASN A 74 1.75 16.12 -0.60
CA ASN A 74 3.08 15.66 -0.19
C ASN A 74 3.83 14.82 -1.24
N ASP A 75 3.21 14.53 -2.38
CA ASP A 75 3.79 13.70 -3.44
C ASP A 75 4.28 14.55 -4.63
N PRO A 76 5.56 14.43 -5.03
CA PRO A 76 6.06 15.02 -6.27
C PRO A 76 5.25 14.65 -7.52
N GLY A 77 4.70 13.42 -7.60
CA GLY A 77 3.86 12.96 -8.70
C GLY A 77 2.57 13.76 -8.83
N PHE A 78 1.95 14.13 -7.71
CA PHE A 78 0.76 14.99 -7.67
C PHE A 78 1.04 16.35 -8.32
N TRP A 79 2.15 16.98 -7.96
CA TRP A 79 2.54 18.28 -8.50
C TRP A 79 2.93 18.19 -9.97
N LEU A 80 3.63 17.14 -10.39
CA LEU A 80 3.94 16.90 -11.79
C LEU A 80 2.66 16.82 -12.63
N PHE A 81 1.66 16.06 -12.19
CA PHE A 81 0.40 15.91 -12.92
C PHE A 81 -0.40 17.22 -12.94
N LYS A 82 -0.45 17.94 -11.81
CA LYS A 82 -1.08 19.27 -11.73
C LYS A 82 -0.46 20.24 -12.75
N GLU A 83 0.86 20.38 -12.75
CA GLU A 83 1.57 21.34 -13.64
C GLU A 83 1.48 20.92 -15.11
N TYR A 84 1.61 19.62 -15.41
CA TYR A 84 1.55 19.13 -16.79
C TYR A 84 0.20 19.39 -17.47
N PHE A 85 -0.90 19.25 -16.72
CA PHE A 85 -2.25 19.48 -17.22
C PHE A 85 -2.82 20.86 -16.82
N ASN A 86 -2.04 21.69 -16.13
CA ASN A 86 -2.42 23.00 -15.60
C ASN A 86 -3.74 22.99 -14.79
N LEU A 87 -3.93 21.94 -13.99
CA LEU A 87 -5.15 21.70 -13.21
C LEU A 87 -5.16 22.49 -11.90
N THR A 88 -6.35 22.68 -11.33
CA THR A 88 -6.48 23.11 -9.93
C THR A 88 -6.21 21.95 -8.97
N ILE A 89 -5.83 22.26 -7.72
CA ILE A 89 -5.58 21.24 -6.69
C ILE A 89 -6.79 20.31 -6.51
N GLY A 90 -8.01 20.85 -6.53
CA GLY A 90 -9.24 20.06 -6.39
C GLY A 90 -9.47 19.10 -7.56
N GLU A 91 -9.13 19.51 -8.79
CA GLU A 91 -9.23 18.66 -9.98
C GLU A 91 -8.15 17.58 -9.98
N THR A 92 -6.91 17.92 -9.59
CA THR A 92 -5.82 16.94 -9.44
C THR A 92 -6.18 15.89 -8.40
N ILE A 93 -6.76 16.26 -7.26
CA ILE A 93 -7.20 15.26 -6.25
C ILE A 93 -8.26 14.33 -6.85
N LYS A 94 -9.26 14.87 -7.54
CA LYS A 94 -10.35 14.08 -8.12
C LYS A 94 -9.94 13.16 -9.27
N SER A 95 -8.83 13.47 -9.94
CA SER A 95 -8.32 12.70 -11.06
C SER A 95 -7.18 11.79 -10.62
N TRP A 96 -6.06 12.38 -10.20
CA TRP A 96 -4.83 11.69 -9.81
C TRP A 96 -4.98 10.88 -8.52
N SER A 97 -5.41 11.50 -7.43
CA SER A 97 -5.51 10.80 -6.13
C SER A 97 -6.54 9.69 -6.18
N VAL A 98 -7.67 9.92 -6.85
CA VAL A 98 -8.71 8.91 -7.04
C VAL A 98 -8.21 7.74 -7.89
N LEU A 99 -7.52 8.02 -9.01
CA LEU A 99 -6.91 6.99 -9.85
C LEU A 99 -5.94 6.12 -9.06
N GLU A 100 -5.03 6.74 -8.30
CA GLU A 100 -4.07 6.04 -7.44
C GLU A 100 -4.77 5.16 -6.40
N THR A 101 -5.81 5.68 -5.75
CA THR A 101 -6.61 4.88 -4.80
C THR A 101 -7.29 3.69 -5.50
N ILE A 102 -7.83 3.85 -6.70
CA ILE A 102 -8.44 2.75 -7.46
C ILE A 102 -7.39 1.68 -7.76
N ILE A 103 -6.21 2.06 -8.26
CA ILE A 103 -5.11 1.13 -8.54
C ILE A 103 -4.72 0.35 -7.29
N SER A 104 -4.57 1.05 -6.16
CA SER A 104 -4.20 0.45 -4.88
C SER A 104 -5.23 -0.57 -4.39
N VAL A 105 -6.52 -0.24 -4.46
CA VAL A 105 -7.63 -1.11 -4.03
C VAL A 105 -7.78 -2.29 -4.99
N CYS A 106 -7.70 -2.08 -6.31
CA CYS A 106 -7.71 -3.16 -7.29
C CYS A 106 -6.54 -4.14 -7.07
N GLY A 107 -5.35 -3.63 -6.77
CA GLY A 107 -4.18 -4.45 -6.43
C GLY A 107 -4.40 -5.29 -5.17
N LEU A 108 -4.99 -4.71 -4.13
CA LEU A 108 -5.36 -5.45 -2.91
C LEU A 108 -6.38 -6.55 -3.19
N VAL A 109 -7.47 -6.23 -3.91
CA VAL A 109 -8.51 -7.21 -4.24
C VAL A 109 -7.92 -8.35 -5.08
N GLY A 110 -7.12 -8.03 -6.10
CA GLY A 110 -6.43 -9.03 -6.90
C GLY A 110 -5.49 -9.91 -6.07
N CYS A 111 -4.73 -9.30 -5.15
CA CYS A 111 -3.83 -10.01 -4.24
C CYS A 111 -4.58 -10.98 -3.33
N LEU A 112 -5.70 -10.55 -2.74
CA LEU A 112 -6.53 -11.40 -1.88
C LEU A 112 -7.18 -12.54 -2.66
N LEU A 113 -7.68 -12.28 -3.87
CA LEU A 113 -8.26 -13.33 -4.73
C LEU A 113 -7.20 -14.37 -5.12
N LEU A 114 -5.98 -13.95 -5.45
CA LEU A 114 -4.88 -14.86 -5.74
C LEU A 114 -4.49 -15.68 -4.51
N GLY A 115 -4.46 -15.07 -3.33
CA GLY A 115 -4.19 -15.76 -2.06
C GLY A 115 -5.29 -16.71 -1.59
N MET A 116 -6.46 -16.75 -2.26
CA MET A 116 -7.46 -17.79 -2.04
C MET A 116 -7.23 -19.04 -2.91
N VAL A 117 -6.46 -18.89 -3.99
CA VAL A 117 -6.22 -19.96 -4.99
C VAL A 117 -4.87 -20.62 -4.79
N VAL A 118 -3.87 -19.84 -4.36
CA VAL A 118 -2.49 -20.28 -4.05
C VAL A 118 -2.36 -20.54 -2.57
#